data_AF-A0A485MF89-F1
#
_entry.id   AF-A0A485MF89-F1
#
_cell.length_a   1.000
_cell.length_b   1.000
_cell.length_c   1.000
_cell.angle_alpha   90.00
_cell.angle_beta   90.00
_cell.angle_gamma   90.00
#
_symmetry.space_group_name_H-M   'P 1'
#
loop_
_entity.id
_entity.type
_entity.pdbx_description
1 polymer ?
#
loop_
_entity_poly.entity_id
_entity_poly.type
_entity_poly.pdbx_seq_one_letter_code
_entity_poly.pdbx_strand_id
1 'polypeptide(L)'
;MAAAARLGWGAAAAAARLCRRFCPMMNLYTMTKQPLHQFVQRPLFPLPATLCNTVRYMFIQTQDTPNPNSLKFIPGKPVLETRTMDFPTPAAAFRSPLARQLFRIEGVKSVFFGPDFITVTKESEELDWNLLKPDIYATIMDFFASGLPLVTEETSSGEAGSEEDDEVVAMIKELLDTRIR
;
A
#
# COMPACT_ATOMS: atom_id res chain seq x y z
N MET A 1 -56.92 24.24 15.32
CA MET A 1 -57.94 23.72 14.37
C MET A 1 -57.63 22.26 14.10
N ALA A 2 -58.67 21.43 14.14
CA ALA A 2 -58.64 19.97 14.27
C ALA A 2 -58.22 19.20 13.01
N ALA A 3 -57.66 17.99 13.20
CA ALA A 3 -57.91 16.79 12.39
C ALA A 3 -57.29 15.57 13.11
N ALA A 4 -58.10 14.68 13.70
CA ALA A 4 -58.47 13.35 13.17
C ALA A 4 -57.50 12.24 13.66
N ALA A 5 -57.88 11.36 14.61
CA ALA A 5 -58.64 10.10 14.41
C ALA A 5 -57.84 9.06 13.57
N ARG A 6 -57.67 7.77 13.90
CA ARG A 6 -58.22 6.82 14.89
C ARG A 6 -57.40 5.50 14.81
N LEU A 7 -57.30 4.79 15.95
CA LEU A 7 -57.36 3.32 16.19
C LEU A 7 -56.65 2.37 15.21
N GLY A 8 -55.65 1.58 15.65
CA GLY A 8 -55.79 0.29 16.38
C GLY A 8 -54.92 -0.75 15.63
N TRP A 9 -54.31 -1.81 16.15
CA TRP A 9 -54.42 -2.67 17.32
C TRP A 9 -53.00 -3.21 17.62
N GLY A 10 -52.60 -3.44 18.88
CA GLY A 10 -52.58 -4.77 19.52
C GLY A 10 -51.24 -5.50 19.28
N ALA A 11 -50.60 -6.21 20.20
CA ALA A 11 -50.92 -6.60 21.57
C ALA A 11 -49.64 -7.06 22.31
N ALA A 12 -49.67 -6.89 23.64
CA ALA A 12 -49.23 -7.79 24.72
C ALA A 12 -47.84 -8.48 24.62
N ALA A 13 -46.88 -8.19 25.52
CA ALA A 13 -46.78 -8.65 26.93
C ALA A 13 -46.45 -10.16 27.03
N ALA A 14 -45.59 -10.68 27.90
CA ALA A 14 -45.19 -10.24 29.24
C ALA A 14 -43.92 -10.98 29.74
N ALA A 15 -43.29 -10.35 30.74
CA ALA A 15 -42.72 -10.90 31.98
C ALA A 15 -41.67 -12.04 31.90
N ALA A 16 -40.40 -11.85 32.29
CA ALA A 16 -39.83 -11.47 33.60
C ALA A 16 -39.62 -12.65 34.58
N ARG A 17 -38.31 -12.92 34.80
CA ARG A 17 -37.59 -13.09 36.08
C ARG A 17 -37.44 -14.47 36.76
N LEU A 18 -36.15 -14.76 36.98
CA LEU A 18 -35.46 -15.36 38.14
C LEU A 18 -35.70 -16.84 38.50
N CYS A 19 -34.62 -17.62 38.57
CA CYS A 19 -33.95 -17.96 39.84
C CYS A 19 -32.69 -18.82 39.64
N ARG A 20 -31.64 -18.50 40.41
CA ARG A 20 -30.43 -19.30 40.65
C ARG A 20 -30.79 -20.57 41.46
N ARG A 21 -30.03 -21.66 41.30
CA ARG A 21 -28.95 -22.16 42.21
C ARG A 21 -28.81 -23.70 42.19
N PHE A 22 -27.55 -24.12 42.34
CA PHE A 22 -27.03 -25.38 42.92
C PHE A 22 -26.93 -26.68 42.11
N CYS A 23 -25.67 -27.11 41.95
CA CYS A 23 -25.22 -28.47 41.65
C CYS A 23 -25.58 -29.47 42.77
N PRO A 24 -25.49 -30.78 42.47
CA PRO A 24 -24.46 -31.57 43.16
C PRO A 24 -23.74 -32.60 42.28
N MET A 25 -22.68 -33.12 42.88
CA MET A 25 -21.65 -34.07 42.45
C MET A 25 -22.08 -35.54 42.65
N MET A 26 -21.51 -36.45 41.86
CA MET A 26 -21.12 -37.87 42.13
C MET A 26 -21.31 -38.70 40.84
N ASN A 27 -20.24 -39.03 40.13
CA ASN A 27 -19.45 -40.26 40.23
C ASN A 27 -20.20 -41.51 39.71
N LEU A 28 -19.59 -42.20 38.75
CA LEU A 28 -19.19 -43.62 38.82
C LEU A 28 -19.33 -44.35 37.46
N TYR A 29 -18.22 -45.03 37.11
CA TYR A 29 -17.91 -45.86 35.94
C TYR A 29 -19.06 -46.55 35.19
N THR A 30 -18.93 -46.69 33.86
CA THR A 30 -18.97 -48.00 33.18
C THR A 30 -18.33 -47.90 31.79
N MET A 31 -17.37 -48.80 31.58
CA MET A 31 -16.70 -49.07 30.31
C MET A 31 -17.68 -49.69 29.31
N THR A 32 -17.72 -49.17 28.08
CA THR A 32 -18.17 -49.97 26.94
C THR A 32 -17.24 -49.74 25.75
N LYS A 33 -16.45 -50.77 25.42
CA LYS A 33 -15.58 -50.88 24.26
C LYS A 33 -16.38 -50.75 22.97
N GLN A 34 -15.93 -49.95 22.01
CA GLN A 34 -16.28 -50.09 20.59
C GLN A 34 -15.10 -49.70 19.67
N PRO A 35 -15.02 -50.25 18.45
CA PRO A 35 -13.79 -50.87 17.94
C PRO A 35 -12.92 -49.95 17.08
N LEU A 36 -11.67 -50.39 16.93
CA LEU A 36 -10.76 -49.94 15.89
C LEU A 36 -11.42 -50.04 14.50
N HIS A 37 -11.23 -48.98 13.71
CA HIS A 37 -10.85 -48.99 12.29
C HIS A 37 -11.67 -47.99 11.47
N GLN A 38 -11.22 -46.74 11.42
CA GLN A 38 -11.29 -46.00 10.15
C GLN A 38 -10.16 -44.98 10.07
N PHE A 39 -9.04 -45.48 9.59
CA PHE A 39 -7.88 -44.71 9.17
C PHE A 39 -8.30 -43.87 7.95
N VAL A 40 -8.86 -42.69 8.18
CA VAL A 40 -9.04 -41.69 7.12
C VAL A 40 -7.66 -41.11 6.87
N GLN A 41 -6.95 -41.66 5.89
CA GLN A 41 -5.79 -41.00 5.30
C GLN A 41 -6.26 -39.66 4.75
N ARG A 42 -6.04 -38.60 5.52
CA ARG A 42 -6.07 -37.24 5.01
C ARG A 42 -5.04 -37.19 3.88
N PRO A 43 -5.41 -36.85 2.64
CA PRO A 43 -4.40 -36.55 1.65
C PRO A 43 -3.60 -35.36 2.18
N LEU A 44 -2.30 -35.56 2.39
CA LEU A 44 -1.36 -34.48 2.61
C LEU A 44 -1.30 -33.70 1.30
N PHE A 45 -2.19 -32.73 1.15
CA PHE A 45 -2.00 -31.70 0.14
C PHE A 45 -0.64 -31.06 0.42
N PRO A 46 0.32 -31.09 -0.54
CA PRO A 46 1.53 -30.33 -0.38
C PRO A 46 1.12 -28.86 -0.35
N LEU A 47 1.38 -28.19 0.76
CA LEU A 47 1.28 -26.73 0.83
C LEU A 47 2.12 -26.18 -0.33
N PRO A 48 1.57 -25.30 -1.19
CA PRO A 48 2.39 -24.64 -2.19
C PRO A 48 3.45 -23.83 -1.44
N ALA A 49 4.71 -24.22 -1.61
CA ALA A 49 5.85 -23.43 -1.19
C ALA A 49 5.95 -22.23 -2.13
N THR A 50 5.06 -21.26 -1.99
CA THR A 50 5.17 -19.98 -2.67
C THR A 50 5.35 -18.88 -1.65
N LEU A 51 6.53 -18.26 -1.77
CA LEU A 51 6.93 -16.97 -1.22
C LEU A 51 7.39 -16.99 0.23
N CYS A 52 8.63 -17.43 0.42
CA CYS A 52 9.52 -16.83 1.41
C CYS A 52 9.65 -15.33 1.05
N ASN A 53 8.76 -14.48 1.58
CA ASN A 53 8.91 -13.05 1.41
C ASN A 53 10.10 -12.60 2.30
N THR A 54 11.28 -12.48 1.71
CA THR A 54 12.50 -11.95 2.35
C THR A 54 12.38 -10.42 2.54
N VAL A 55 11.23 -9.94 3.00
CA VAL A 55 11.00 -8.54 3.38
C VAL A 55 10.82 -8.48 4.89
N ARG A 56 11.71 -9.17 5.63
CA ARG A 56 11.79 -8.98 7.09
C ARG A 56 12.71 -7.83 7.50
N TYR A 57 13.35 -7.16 6.53
CA TYR A 57 14.08 -5.94 6.79
C TYR A 57 14.22 -5.13 5.49
N MET A 58 13.38 -4.10 5.33
CA MET A 58 13.56 -3.06 4.32
C MET A 58 13.77 -1.75 5.06
N PHE A 59 14.93 -1.12 4.85
CA PHE A 59 15.27 0.14 5.49
C PHE A 59 15.28 1.24 4.44
N ILE A 60 14.36 2.20 4.58
CA ILE A 60 14.25 3.34 3.68
C ILE A 60 15.09 4.47 4.26
N GLN A 61 16.10 4.92 3.53
CA GLN A 61 16.90 6.09 3.89
C GLN A 61 16.24 7.36 3.36
N THR A 62 16.29 8.44 4.11
CA THR A 62 15.89 9.77 3.62
C THR A 62 17.09 10.65 3.39
N GLN A 63 17.10 11.37 2.27
CA GLN A 63 18.09 12.39 1.96
C GLN A 63 17.38 13.71 1.68
N ASP A 64 17.88 14.78 2.29
CA ASP A 64 17.41 16.12 2.02
C ASP A 64 17.79 16.54 0.60
N THR A 65 16.90 17.31 -0.02
CA THR A 65 17.13 17.91 -1.34
C THR A 65 17.32 19.41 -1.17
N PRO A 66 17.93 20.12 -2.12
CA PRO A 66 18.01 21.59 -2.05
C PRO A 66 16.62 22.27 -2.03
N ASN A 67 15.55 21.54 -2.38
CA ASN A 67 14.18 22.02 -2.27
C ASN A 67 13.57 21.60 -0.91
N PRO A 68 13.21 22.54 -0.01
CA PRO A 68 12.60 22.19 1.29
C PRO A 68 11.24 21.48 1.17
N ASN A 69 10.58 21.63 0.02
CA ASN A 69 9.31 21.00 -0.29
C ASN A 69 9.45 19.58 -0.85
N SER A 70 10.68 19.11 -1.11
CA SER A 70 10.91 17.77 -1.67
C SER A 70 11.87 16.98 -0.80
N LEU A 71 11.55 15.71 -0.57
CA LEU A 71 12.39 14.79 0.17
C LEU A 71 12.63 13.53 -0.65
N LYS A 72 13.88 13.04 -0.65
CA LYS A 72 14.30 11.85 -1.37
C LYS A 72 14.28 10.64 -0.44
N PHE A 73 13.63 9.57 -0.87
CA PHE A 73 13.49 8.30 -0.17
C PHE A 73 14.24 7.22 -0.96
N ILE A 74 15.16 6.50 -0.31
CA ILE A 74 16.00 5.47 -0.92
C ILE A 74 15.67 4.13 -0.26
N PRO A 75 14.85 3.29 -0.91
CA PRO A 75 14.45 1.98 -0.38
C PRO A 75 15.58 0.94 -0.32
N GLY A 76 16.74 1.21 -0.96
CA GLY A 76 17.84 0.25 -1.08
C GLY A 76 17.58 -0.88 -2.10
N LYS A 77 16.51 -0.75 -2.89
CA LYS A 77 16.17 -1.62 -4.02
C LYS A 77 15.95 -0.76 -5.26
N PRO A 78 16.24 -1.28 -6.46
CA PRO A 78 15.91 -0.58 -7.69
C PRO A 78 14.39 -0.35 -7.78
N VAL A 79 14.00 0.89 -8.08
CA VAL A 79 12.61 1.31 -8.27
C VAL A 79 12.27 1.34 -9.76
N LEU A 80 13.12 1.97 -10.59
CA LEU A 80 12.98 1.96 -12.04
C LEU A 80 14.36 1.83 -12.70
N GLU A 81 14.81 0.61 -12.95
CA GLU A 81 16.20 0.34 -13.40
C GLU A 81 16.64 1.11 -14.65
N THR A 82 15.72 1.37 -15.58
CA THR A 82 16.07 1.86 -16.93
C THR A 82 15.60 3.29 -17.21
N ARG A 83 14.66 3.84 -16.43
CA ARG A 83 14.00 5.11 -16.76
C ARG A 83 13.60 5.86 -15.50
N THR A 84 13.46 7.18 -15.60
CA THR A 84 12.80 8.00 -14.57
C THR A 84 11.35 8.28 -14.94
N MET A 85 10.46 8.39 -13.96
CA MET A 85 9.06 8.72 -14.19
C MET A 85 8.61 9.81 -13.23
N ASP A 86 8.00 10.85 -13.78
CA ASP A 86 7.38 11.92 -13.03
C ASP A 86 5.85 11.72 -12.92
N PHE A 87 5.32 12.11 -11.77
CA PHE A 87 3.89 12.12 -11.49
C PHE A 87 3.54 13.48 -10.87
N PRO A 88 3.22 14.49 -11.70
CA PRO A 88 2.87 15.82 -11.22
C PRO A 88 1.44 15.91 -10.69
N THR A 89 0.56 14.97 -11.09
CA THR A 89 -0.85 14.96 -10.69
C THR A 89 -1.29 13.55 -10.27
N PRO A 90 -2.33 13.43 -9.41
CA PRO A 90 -2.92 12.14 -9.05
C PRO A 90 -3.48 11.38 -10.25
N ALA A 91 -3.89 12.09 -11.30
CA ALA A 91 -4.30 11.47 -12.55
C ALA A 91 -3.13 10.70 -13.17
N ALA A 92 -1.96 11.33 -13.35
CA ALA A 92 -0.77 10.69 -13.92
C ALA A 92 -0.29 9.45 -13.12
N ALA A 93 -0.70 9.32 -11.85
CA ALA A 93 -0.36 8.18 -11.01
C ALA A 93 -0.94 6.86 -11.51
N PHE A 94 -1.94 6.84 -12.41
CA PHE A 94 -2.53 5.60 -12.94
C PHE A 94 -1.47 4.62 -13.47
N ARG A 95 -0.33 5.15 -13.93
CA ARG A 95 0.76 4.35 -14.49
C ARG A 95 1.51 3.49 -13.51
N SER A 96 1.45 3.79 -12.22
CA SER A 96 2.13 3.05 -11.18
C SER A 96 1.21 2.79 -9.98
N PRO A 97 1.03 1.54 -9.54
CA PRO A 97 0.31 1.25 -8.30
C PRO A 97 0.94 1.92 -7.07
N LEU A 98 2.27 2.01 -6.99
CA LEU A 98 2.99 2.69 -5.91
C LEU A 98 2.66 4.19 -5.86
N ALA A 99 2.79 4.90 -6.99
CA ALA A 99 2.41 6.31 -7.09
C ALA A 99 0.96 6.55 -6.65
N ARG A 100 0.01 5.71 -7.09
CA ARG A 100 -1.40 5.83 -6.67
C ARG A 100 -1.58 5.75 -5.16
N GLN A 101 -0.81 4.89 -4.49
CA GLN A 101 -0.88 4.78 -3.04
C GLN A 101 -0.25 5.99 -2.35
N LEU A 102 0.88 6.49 -2.85
CA LEU A 102 1.53 7.69 -2.32
C LEU A 102 0.64 8.94 -2.43
N PHE A 103 -0.12 9.09 -3.51
CA PHE A 103 -1.09 10.18 -3.65
C PHE A 103 -2.33 10.07 -2.75
N ARG A 104 -2.54 8.94 -2.06
CA ARG A 104 -3.60 8.84 -1.04
C ARG A 104 -3.20 9.51 0.27
N ILE A 105 -1.91 9.75 0.47
CA ILE A 105 -1.39 10.42 1.66
C ILE A 105 -1.70 11.90 1.53
N GLU A 106 -2.36 12.46 2.55
CA GLU A 106 -2.71 13.87 2.57
C GLU A 106 -1.43 14.74 2.60
N GLY A 107 -1.38 15.74 1.73
CA GLY A 107 -0.23 16.64 1.63
C GLY A 107 0.84 16.25 0.61
N VAL A 108 0.68 15.13 -0.10
CA VAL A 108 1.55 14.79 -1.26
C VAL A 108 1.07 15.50 -2.52
N LYS A 109 1.93 16.36 -3.09
CA LYS A 109 1.64 17.13 -4.31
C LYS A 109 2.11 16.44 -5.58
N SER A 110 3.32 15.89 -5.56
CA SER A 110 3.90 15.19 -6.70
C SER A 110 4.87 14.12 -6.25
N VAL A 111 5.06 13.13 -7.10
CA VAL A 111 5.96 12.00 -6.86
C VAL A 111 6.84 11.82 -8.09
N PHE A 112 8.11 11.53 -7.87
CA PHE A 112 9.08 11.26 -8.93
C PHE A 112 9.85 9.99 -8.61
N PHE A 113 9.97 9.09 -9.58
CA PHE A 113 10.73 7.86 -9.47
C PHE A 113 12.03 7.99 -10.25
N GLY A 114 13.13 7.79 -9.52
CA GLY A 114 14.45 7.58 -10.08
C GLY A 114 14.82 6.10 -10.13
N PRO A 115 16.08 5.79 -10.48
CA PRO A 115 16.56 4.42 -10.59
C PRO A 115 16.48 3.63 -9.28
N ASP A 116 16.92 4.25 -8.19
CA ASP A 116 17.05 3.67 -6.86
C ASP A 116 16.36 4.51 -5.78
N PHE A 117 15.62 5.55 -6.17
CA PHE A 117 15.02 6.50 -5.24
C PHE A 117 13.63 6.97 -5.66
N ILE A 118 12.88 7.46 -4.69
CA ILE A 118 11.56 8.07 -4.84
C ILE A 118 11.65 9.47 -4.23
N THR A 119 11.35 10.50 -4.99
CA THR A 119 11.23 11.86 -4.46
C THR A 119 9.76 12.19 -4.30
N VAL A 120 9.38 12.65 -3.12
CA VAL A 120 8.02 13.14 -2.84
C VAL A 120 8.09 14.62 -2.61
N THR A 121 7.15 15.37 -3.19
CA THR A 121 6.99 16.80 -2.97
C THR A 121 5.71 17.05 -2.19
N LYS A 122 5.78 17.85 -1.12
CA LYS A 122 4.62 18.23 -0.33
C LYS A 122 3.85 19.40 -0.96
N GLU A 123 2.57 19.52 -0.63
CA GLU A 123 1.68 20.56 -1.18
C GLU A 123 1.97 21.95 -0.63
N SER A 124 2.17 22.03 0.70
CA SER A 124 2.36 23.27 1.43
C SER A 124 3.60 23.20 2.31
N GLU A 125 4.31 24.32 2.41
CA GLU A 125 5.50 24.45 3.27
C GLU A 125 5.19 24.22 4.76
N GLU A 126 3.97 24.56 5.18
CA GLU A 126 3.46 24.40 6.54
C GLU A 126 3.37 22.94 7.01
N LEU A 127 3.31 21.98 6.08
CA LEU A 127 3.24 20.56 6.43
C LEU A 127 4.60 20.03 6.87
N ASP A 128 4.65 19.44 8.07
CA ASP A 128 5.86 18.84 8.60
C ASP A 128 6.11 17.44 8.02
N TRP A 129 7.34 17.20 7.58
CA TRP A 129 7.81 15.90 7.12
C TRP A 129 7.68 14.81 8.18
N ASN A 130 7.71 15.16 9.47
CA ASN A 130 7.54 14.18 10.55
C ASN A 130 6.17 13.48 10.54
N LEU A 131 5.14 14.14 9.98
CA LEU A 131 3.81 13.57 9.83
C LEU A 131 3.70 12.72 8.55
N LEU A 132 4.32 13.17 7.46
CA LEU A 132 4.29 12.50 6.15
C LEU A 132 5.17 11.25 6.09
N LYS A 133 6.35 11.28 6.71
CA LYS A 133 7.34 10.19 6.71
C LYS A 133 6.75 8.81 7.10
N PRO A 134 6.05 8.65 8.25
CA PRO A 134 5.53 7.34 8.65
C PRO A 134 4.59 6.73 7.59
N ASP A 135 3.70 7.53 6.99
CA ASP A 135 2.75 7.06 5.99
C ASP A 135 3.43 6.72 4.66
N ILE A 136 4.42 7.52 4.25
CA ILE A 136 5.23 7.25 3.05
C ILE A 136 6.02 5.95 3.24
N TYR A 137 6.65 5.76 4.40
CA TYR A 137 7.39 4.53 4.68
C TYR A 137 6.47 3.32 4.67
N ALA A 138 5.32 3.39 5.33
CA ALA A 138 4.35 2.30 5.37
C ALA A 138 3.91 1.91 3.96
N THR A 139 3.60 2.90 3.12
CA THR A 139 3.16 2.70 1.73
C THR A 139 4.23 2.03 0.88
N ILE A 140 5.48 2.51 0.97
CA ILE A 140 6.61 1.93 0.22
C ILE A 140 6.87 0.50 0.68
N MET A 141 6.91 0.25 1.99
CA MET A 141 7.14 -1.08 2.54
C MET A 141 6.03 -2.07 2.15
N ASP A 142 4.77 -1.66 2.24
CA ASP A 142 3.63 -2.50 1.86
C ASP A 142 3.65 -2.83 0.36
N PHE A 143 3.94 -1.84 -0.48
CA PHE A 143 4.07 -2.06 -1.91
C PHE A 143 5.17 -3.09 -2.24
N PHE A 144 6.37 -2.94 -1.69
CA PHE A 144 7.45 -3.90 -1.93
C PHE A 144 7.21 -5.26 -1.26
N ALA A 145 6.45 -5.32 -0.16
CA ALA A 145 6.02 -6.57 0.46
C ALA A 145 4.96 -7.30 -0.38
N SER A 146 4.09 -6.56 -1.06
CA SER A 146 3.03 -7.11 -1.92
C SER A 146 3.57 -7.71 -3.23
N GLY A 147 4.75 -7.27 -3.68
CA GLY A 147 5.36 -7.75 -4.94
C GLY A 147 4.58 -7.33 -6.19
N LEU A 148 3.76 -6.28 -6.10
CA LEU A 148 3.02 -5.73 -7.24
C LEU A 148 3.98 -5.13 -8.29
N PRO A 149 3.60 -5.10 -9.57
CA PRO A 149 4.38 -4.42 -10.60
C PRO A 149 4.47 -2.91 -10.30
N LEU A 150 5.67 -2.33 -10.49
CA LEU A 150 5.93 -0.90 -10.31
C LEU A 150 5.25 -0.03 -11.37
N VAL A 151 5.20 -0.52 -12.62
CA VAL A 151 4.58 0.18 -13.74
C VAL A 151 3.56 -0.74 -14.40
N THR A 152 2.36 -0.22 -14.65
CA THR A 152 1.24 -0.98 -15.21
C THR A 152 1.21 -0.95 -16.74
N GLU A 153 1.83 0.06 -17.36
CA GLU A 153 1.96 0.16 -18.81
C GLU A 153 3.39 -0.12 -19.28
N GLU A 154 3.52 -1.18 -20.08
CA GLU A 154 4.68 -1.53 -20.90
C GLU A 154 4.95 -0.45 -21.97
N THR A 155 5.31 0.76 -21.56
CA THR A 155 5.88 1.71 -22.52
C THR A 155 7.31 1.26 -22.80
N SER A 156 7.42 0.42 -23.83
CA SER A 156 8.64 0.00 -24.51
C SER A 156 9.77 1.00 -24.34
N SER A 157 10.88 0.49 -23.83
CA SER A 157 12.20 1.09 -24.01
C SER A 157 12.37 1.50 -25.48
N GLY A 158 12.74 2.75 -25.71
CA GLY A 158 12.72 3.35 -27.04
C GLY A 158 12.83 4.86 -26.95
N GLU A 159 13.89 5.37 -26.32
CA GLU A 159 14.51 6.59 -26.80
C GLU A 159 14.99 6.30 -28.23
N ALA A 160 14.09 6.43 -29.18
CA ALA A 160 14.46 6.75 -30.54
C ALA A 160 14.87 8.22 -30.49
N GLY A 161 16.17 8.46 -30.27
CA GLY A 161 16.75 9.76 -30.55
C GLY A 161 16.38 10.12 -31.98
N SER A 162 15.46 11.07 -32.11
CA SER A 162 15.09 11.60 -33.41
C SER A 162 16.27 12.47 -33.86
N GLU A 163 16.57 12.50 -35.16
CA GLU A 163 17.74 13.26 -35.68
C GLU A 163 17.69 14.76 -35.30
N GLU A 164 16.50 15.26 -34.95
CA GLU A 164 16.27 16.60 -34.37
C GLU A 164 16.88 16.78 -32.96
N ASP A 165 16.89 15.74 -32.12
CA ASP A 165 17.43 15.82 -30.76
C ASP A 165 18.96 16.00 -30.78
N ASP A 166 19.66 15.39 -31.75
CA ASP A 166 21.11 15.51 -31.87
C ASP A 166 21.54 16.95 -32.25
N GLU A 167 20.79 17.63 -33.13
CA GLU A 167 21.03 19.03 -33.48
C GLU A 167 20.76 19.96 -32.28
N VAL A 168 19.66 19.74 -31.56
CA VAL A 168 19.31 20.51 -30.36
C VAL A 168 20.35 20.29 -29.26
N VAL A 169 20.82 19.06 -29.05
CA VAL A 169 21.88 18.74 -28.08
C VAL A 169 23.21 19.41 -28.45
N ALA A 170 23.57 19.47 -29.74
CA ALA A 170 24.76 20.18 -30.20
C ALA A 170 24.67 21.68 -29.92
N MET A 171 23.52 22.31 -30.21
CA MET A 171 23.27 23.72 -29.90
C MET A 171 23.36 24.01 -28.40
N ILE A 172 22.78 23.14 -27.56
CA ILE A 172 22.83 23.29 -26.10
C ILE A 172 24.27 23.23 -25.57
N LYS A 173 25.11 22.34 -26.12
CA LYS A 173 26.52 22.22 -25.72
C LYS A 173 27.33 23.48 -26.01
N GLU A 174 27.14 24.11 -27.17
CA GLU A 174 27.84 25.35 -27.54
C GLU A 174 27.47 26.53 -26.61
N LEU A 175 26.18 26.65 -26.28
CA LEU A 175 25.69 27.69 -25.37
C LEU A 175 26.22 27.51 -23.93
N LEU A 176 26.36 26.26 -23.47
CA LEU A 176 26.89 25.97 -22.13
C LEU A 176 28.39 26.30 -22.01
N ASP A 177 29.20 25.94 -23.02
CA ASP A 177 30.65 26.20 -23.04
C ASP A 177 30.96 27.71 -22.98
N THR A 178 30.09 28.52 -23.57
CA THR A 178 30.24 29.99 -23.57
C THR A 178 30.01 30.63 -22.20
N ARG A 179 29.20 30.02 -21.32
CA ARG A 179 28.74 30.65 -20.07
C ARG A 179 29.34 30.04 -18.80
N ILE A 180 29.86 28.82 -18.87
CA ILE A 180 30.53 28.16 -17.75
C ILE A 180 32.00 27.97 -18.16
N ARG A 181 32.86 28.91 -17.75
CA ARG A 181 34.31 28.82 -17.93
C ARG A 181 35.02 29.08 -16.61
#